data_AF-A0A821H6C4-F1
#
_entry.id   AF-A0A821H6C4-F1
#
_cell.length_a   1.000
_cell.length_b   1.000
_cell.length_c   1.000
_cell.angle_alpha   90.00
_cell.angle_beta   90.00
_cell.angle_gamma   90.00
#
_symmetry.space_group_name_H-M   'P 1'
#
loop_
_entity.id
_entity.type
_entity.pdbx_description
1 polymer ?
#
loop_
_entity_poly.entity_id
_entity_poly.type
_entity_poly.pdbx_seq_one_letter_code
_entity_poly.pdbx_strand_id
1 'polypeptide(L)'
;MLVTYSPYDQPAPQIDKKKIYGTVDNRRAHPSLSLRNQAISLLMRLVQGENGMYFCGCSATPANGHDLSLISGFAVAELIGAAYPFADNLYALRDYNRFKRMCID
;
A
#
# COMPACT_ATOMS: atom_id res chain seq x y z
N MET A 1 11.36 9.44 -9.91
CA MET A 1 10.38 9.42 -11.03
C MET A 1 9.51 10.66 -10.86
N LEU A 2 9.62 11.64 -11.76
CA LEU A 2 8.75 12.82 -11.74
C LEU A 2 7.46 12.46 -12.48
N VAL A 3 6.35 12.35 -11.76
CA VAL A 3 5.02 12.12 -12.34
C VAL A 3 4.31 13.47 -12.37
N THR A 4 4.09 14.02 -13.56
CA THR A 4 3.30 15.23 -13.75
C THR A 4 1.87 14.84 -14.09
N TYR A 5 0.92 15.22 -13.25
CA TYR A 5 -0.50 15.12 -13.57
C TYR A 5 -0.85 16.32 -14.46
N SER A 6 -1.21 16.05 -15.73
CA SER A 6 -1.79 17.09 -16.57
C SER A 6 -3.20 17.40 -16.03
N PRO A 7 -3.57 18.67 -15.80
CA PRO A 7 -4.95 19.03 -15.53
C PRO A 7 -5.82 18.55 -16.70
N TYR A 8 -6.98 17.96 -16.40
CA TYR A 8 -7.93 17.46 -17.42
C TYR A 8 -8.42 18.57 -18.38
N ASP A 9 -8.33 19.83 -17.94
CA ASP A 9 -8.91 20.99 -18.63
C ASP A 9 -7.95 21.63 -19.64
N GLN A 10 -6.72 21.13 -19.76
CA GLN A 10 -5.74 21.65 -20.72
C GLN A 10 -5.48 20.66 -21.85
N PRO A 11 -5.29 21.16 -23.10
CA PRO A 11 -4.88 20.30 -24.19
C PRO A 11 -3.57 19.61 -23.83
N ALA A 12 -3.50 18.30 -24.07
CA ALA A 12 -2.33 17.50 -23.75
C ALA A 12 -1.08 18.16 -24.37
N PRO A 13 -0.03 18.46 -23.59
CA PRO A 13 1.16 19.11 -24.10
C PRO A 13 1.78 18.26 -25.21
N GLN A 14 2.32 18.91 -26.24
CA GLN A 14 3.04 18.23 -27.30
C GLN A 14 4.24 17.48 -26.70
N ILE A 15 4.16 16.15 -26.69
CA ILE A 15 5.23 15.30 -26.15
C ILE A 15 6.35 15.21 -27.20
N ASP A 16 7.53 15.71 -26.85
CA ASP A 16 8.74 15.53 -27.65
C ASP A 16 9.17 14.05 -27.63
N LYS A 17 8.93 13.36 -28.75
CA LYS A 17 9.20 11.91 -28.90
C LYS A 17 10.66 11.55 -28.67
N LYS A 18 11.61 12.47 -28.87
CA LYS A 18 13.04 12.22 -28.67
C LYS A 18 13.43 12.15 -27.19
N LYS A 19 12.57 12.64 -26.29
CA LYS A 19 12.77 12.61 -24.84
C LYS A 19 12.07 11.42 -24.16
N ILE A 20 11.36 10.59 -24.92
CA ILE A 20 10.72 9.39 -24.39
C ILE A 20 11.80 8.32 -24.18
N TYR A 21 12.14 8.06 -22.91
CA TYR A 21 13.06 6.98 -22.54
C TYR A 21 12.40 5.59 -22.70
N GLY A 22 11.09 5.50 -22.45
CA GLY A 22 10.32 4.25 -22.58
C GLY A 22 8.86 4.45 -22.24
N THR A 23 8.05 3.42 -22.52
CA THR A 23 6.63 3.38 -22.18
C THR A 23 6.45 2.57 -20.91
N VAL A 24 5.64 3.08 -19.97
CA VAL A 24 5.30 2.37 -18.73
C VAL A 24 3.79 2.18 -18.70
N ASP A 25 3.35 0.95 -18.42
CA ASP A 25 1.94 0.66 -18.18
C ASP A 25 1.68 0.63 -16.67
N ASN A 26 0.92 1.62 -16.19
CA ASN A 26 0.53 1.73 -14.78
C ASN A 26 -0.90 1.21 -14.54
N ARG A 27 -1.52 0.52 -15.50
CA ARG A 27 -2.81 -0.11 -15.29
C ARG A 27 -2.67 -1.14 -14.17
N ARG A 28 -3.49 -1.01 -13.11
CA ARG A 28 -3.45 -1.79 -11.86
C ARG A 28 -2.34 -1.42 -10.86
N ALA A 29 -1.62 -0.31 -11.05
CA ALA A 29 -0.65 0.18 -10.07
C ALA A 29 -1.31 0.64 -8.76
N HIS A 30 -2.62 0.90 -8.77
CA HIS A 30 -3.39 1.27 -7.58
C HIS A 30 -4.55 0.28 -7.36
N PRO A 31 -4.80 -0.13 -6.11
CA PRO A 31 -5.96 -0.94 -5.78
C PRO A 31 -7.23 -0.13 -6.06
N SER A 32 -8.25 -0.79 -6.62
CA SER A 32 -9.58 -0.18 -6.73
C SER A 32 -10.20 -0.10 -5.33
N LEU A 33 -10.47 1.12 -4.86
CA LEU A 33 -11.09 1.40 -3.56
C LEU A 33 -12.61 1.12 -3.53
N SER A 34 -13.09 0.14 -4.29
CA SER A 34 -14.48 -0.31 -4.20
C SER A 34 -14.77 -0.92 -2.82
N LEU A 35 -16.02 -0.79 -2.34
CA LEU A 35 -16.44 -1.38 -1.06
C LEU A 35 -16.11 -2.87 -0.96
N ARG A 36 -16.30 -3.61 -2.05
CA ARG A 36 -15.97 -5.05 -2.14
C ARG A 36 -14.49 -5.29 -1.86
N ASN A 37 -13.60 -4.54 -2.51
CA ASN A 37 -12.17 -4.73 -2.34
C ASN A 37 -11.73 -4.34 -0.93
N GLN A 38 -12.25 -3.22 -0.39
CA GLN A 38 -11.98 -2.81 0.99
C GLN A 38 -12.37 -3.91 1.99
N ALA A 39 -13.57 -4.50 1.83
CA ALA A 39 -14.03 -5.62 2.65
C ALA A 39 -13.12 -6.85 2.53
N ILE A 40 -12.72 -7.24 1.31
CA ILE A 40 -11.79 -8.36 1.10
C ILE A 40 -10.47 -8.10 1.82
N SER A 41 -9.88 -6.90 1.69
CA SER A 41 -8.64 -6.56 2.38
C SER A 41 -8.77 -6.54 3.91
N LEU A 42 -9.93 -6.25 4.48
CA LEU A 42 -10.17 -6.42 5.92
C LEU A 42 -10.26 -7.90 6.34
N LEU A 43 -10.77 -8.77 5.46
CA LEU A 43 -10.84 -10.21 5.70
C LEU A 43 -9.48 -10.91 5.59
N MET A 44 -8.49 -10.29 4.93
CA MET A 44 -7.14 -10.85 4.80
C MET A 44 -6.48 -11.19 6.12
N ARG A 45 -6.83 -10.51 7.22
CA ARG A 45 -6.33 -10.82 8.56
C ARG A 45 -6.59 -12.28 8.98
N LEU A 46 -7.66 -12.88 8.45
CA LEU A 46 -8.07 -14.25 8.80
C LEU A 46 -7.19 -15.34 8.17
N VAL A 47 -6.40 -14.99 7.14
CA VAL A 47 -5.55 -15.92 6.39
C VAL A 47 -4.06 -15.60 6.55
N GLN A 48 -3.71 -14.62 7.39
CA GLN A 48 -2.30 -14.31 7.69
C GLN A 48 -1.65 -15.50 8.40
N GLY A 49 -0.51 -15.96 7.86
CA GLY A 49 0.25 -17.10 8.40
C GLY A 49 -0.29 -18.48 8.00
N GLU A 50 -1.41 -18.55 7.27
CA GLU A 50 -1.93 -19.83 6.80
C GLU A 50 -0.94 -20.46 5.81
N ASN A 51 -0.51 -21.70 6.09
CA ASN A 51 0.54 -22.40 5.34
C ASN A 51 1.87 -21.61 5.24
N GLY A 52 2.16 -20.76 6.22
CA GLY A 52 3.36 -19.92 6.22
C GLY A 52 3.33 -18.78 5.19
N MET A 53 2.16 -18.46 4.63
CA MET A 53 1.97 -17.34 3.71
C MET A 53 1.53 -16.09 4.45
N TYR A 54 2.07 -14.94 4.06
CA TYR A 54 1.74 -13.65 4.64
C TYR A 54 1.54 -12.62 3.53
N PHE A 55 0.66 -11.66 3.77
CA PHE A 55 0.22 -10.70 2.76
C PHE A 55 0.39 -9.27 3.28
N CYS A 56 1.11 -8.44 2.55
CA CYS A 56 1.30 -7.02 2.83
C CYS A 56 1.24 -6.17 1.55
N GLY A 57 1.28 -4.85 1.72
CA GLY A 57 1.23 -3.86 0.64
C GLY A 57 -0.18 -3.38 0.33
N CYS A 58 -0.30 -2.45 -0.62
CA CYS A 58 -1.54 -1.73 -0.91
C CYS A 58 -2.75 -2.60 -1.27
N SER A 59 -2.55 -3.82 -1.77
CA SER A 59 -3.65 -4.76 -2.08
C SER A 59 -4.11 -5.60 -0.88
N ALA A 60 -3.31 -5.64 0.19
CA ALA A 60 -3.64 -6.32 1.44
C ALA A 60 -4.17 -5.36 2.51
N THR A 61 -4.38 -4.09 2.17
CA THR A 61 -4.82 -3.04 3.10
C THR A 61 -6.08 -2.35 2.57
N PRO A 62 -7.01 -1.92 3.45
CA PRO A 62 -8.32 -1.39 3.05
C PRO A 62 -8.28 0.04 2.49
N ALA A 63 -7.09 0.64 2.33
CA ALA A 63 -6.91 1.95 1.74
C ALA A 63 -5.63 1.96 0.88
N ASN A 64 -5.43 3.07 0.18
CA ASN A 64 -4.21 3.32 -0.59
C ASN A 64 -3.29 4.27 0.19
N GLY A 65 -1.98 4.16 -0.04
CA GLY A 65 -0.98 4.99 0.59
C GLY A 65 0.34 4.24 0.79
N HIS A 66 1.45 4.96 0.60
CA HIS A 66 2.78 4.39 0.83
C HIS A 66 2.99 4.04 2.30
N ASP A 67 2.55 4.91 3.22
CA ASP A 67 2.69 4.68 4.66
C ASP A 67 1.94 3.43 5.11
N LEU A 68 0.71 3.23 4.62
CA LEU A 68 -0.08 2.04 4.93
C LEU A 68 0.55 0.77 4.38
N SER A 69 1.10 0.84 3.16
CA SER A 69 1.81 -0.26 2.53
C SER A 69 3.07 -0.63 3.32
N LEU A 70 3.82 0.38 3.78
CA LEU A 70 5.02 0.19 4.59
C LEU A 70 4.68 -0.43 5.95
N ILE A 71 3.71 0.15 6.65
CA ILE A 71 3.25 -0.33 7.97
C ILE A 71 2.78 -1.78 7.90
N SER A 72 2.08 -2.17 6.84
CA SER A 72 1.67 -3.57 6.64
C SER A 72 2.86 -4.54 6.51
N GLY A 73 3.97 -4.09 5.93
CA GLY A 73 5.21 -4.87 5.85
C GLY A 73 5.84 -5.08 7.23
N PHE A 74 5.87 -4.03 8.08
CA PHE A 74 6.32 -4.18 9.46
C PHE A 74 5.44 -5.13 10.26
N ALA A 75 4.13 -5.06 10.05
CA ALA A 75 3.19 -5.93 10.74
C ALA A 75 3.38 -7.40 10.38
N VAL A 76 3.58 -7.70 9.09
CA VAL A 76 3.92 -9.06 8.64
C VAL A 76 5.29 -9.49 9.16
N ALA A 77 6.30 -8.60 9.15
CA ALA A 77 7.61 -8.93 9.70
C ALA A 77 7.53 -9.28 11.19
N GLU A 78 6.68 -8.58 11.96
CA GLU A 78 6.41 -8.90 13.37
C GLU A 78 5.74 -10.26 13.54
N LEU A 79 4.78 -10.62 12.67
CA LEU A 79 4.17 -11.96 12.67
C LEU A 79 5.18 -13.10 12.40
N ILE A 80 6.29 -12.80 11.72
CA ILE A 80 7.39 -13.73 11.43
C ILE A 80 8.46 -13.68 12.55
N GLY A 81 8.29 -12.83 13.57
CA GLY A 81 9.14 -12.76 14.76
C GLY A 81 10.13 -11.59 14.80
N ALA A 82 10.08 -10.65 13.87
CA ALA A 82 10.89 -9.43 13.94
C ALA A 82 10.30 -8.42 14.95
N ALA A 83 11.15 -7.56 15.51
CA ALA A 83 10.69 -6.45 16.34
C ALA A 83 10.24 -5.25 15.48
N TYR A 84 9.21 -4.52 15.92
CA TYR A 84 8.82 -3.26 15.29
C TYR A 84 9.93 -2.20 15.46
N PRO A 85 10.44 -1.59 14.36
CA PRO A 85 11.66 -0.76 14.42
C PRO A 85 11.48 0.63 15.04
N PHE A 86 10.25 1.09 15.29
CA PHE A 86 9.98 2.45 15.77
C PHE A 86 9.21 2.48 17.09
N ALA A 87 9.48 1.52 17.99
CA ALA A 87 8.81 1.42 19.29
C ALA A 87 8.97 2.70 20.15
N ASP A 88 10.08 3.41 20.01
CA ASP A 88 10.38 4.63 20.78
C ASP A 88 9.64 5.88 20.28
N ASN A 89 9.04 5.82 19.09
CA ASN A 89 8.27 6.93 18.53
C ASN A 89 6.78 6.72 18.80
N LEU A 90 6.23 7.47 19.76
CA LEU A 90 4.84 7.36 20.19
C LEU A 90 3.82 7.54 19.05
N TYR A 91 4.08 8.42 18.09
CA TYR A 91 3.17 8.64 16.96
C TYR A 91 3.18 7.47 15.99
N ALA A 92 4.39 6.99 15.63
CA ALA A 92 4.54 5.83 14.76
C ALA A 92 3.94 4.57 15.41
N LEU A 93 4.18 4.37 16.70
CA LEU A 93 3.62 3.25 17.46
C LEU A 93 2.09 3.31 17.55
N ARG A 94 1.52 4.51 17.74
CA ARG A 94 0.07 4.69 17.75
C ARG A 94 -0.55 4.31 16.41
N ASP A 95 0.03 4.76 15.31
CA ASP A 95 -0.50 4.49 13.98
C ASP A 95 -0.31 3.02 13.58
N TYR A 96 0.83 2.41 13.97
CA TYR A 96 1.07 0.97 13.87
C TYR A 96 0.03 0.14 14.63
N ASN A 97 -0.26 0.49 15.89
CA ASN A 97 -1.25 -0.22 16.70
C ASN A 97 -2.67 -0.09 16.14
N ARG A 98 -3.02 1.06 15.54
CA ARG A 98 -4.30 1.22 14.83
C ARG A 98 -4.38 0.32 13.61
N PHE A 99 -3.29 0.21 12.85
CA PHE A 99 -3.21 -0.69 11.72
C PHE A 99 -3.39 -2.16 12.14
N LYS A 100 -2.69 -2.60 13.19
CA LYS A 100 -2.79 -3.99 13.67
C LYS A 100 -4.22 -4.39 14.01
N ARG A 101 -4.93 -3.55 14.77
CA ARG A 101 -6.36 -3.77 15.12
C ARG A 101 -7.30 -3.92 13.92
N MET A 102 -6.90 -3.39 12.77
CA MET A 102 -7.70 -3.40 11.55
C MET A 102 -7.34 -4.56 10.62
N CYS A 103 -6.06 -4.91 10.53
CA CYS A 103 -5.52 -5.77 9.46
C CYS A 103 -4.80 -7.03 9.94
N ILE A 104 -4.60 -7.19 11.25
CA ILE A 104 -3.82 -8.30 11.83
C ILE A 104 -4.56 -8.93 13.01
N ASP A 105 -4.96 -8.12 13.99
CA ASP A 105 -5.72 -8.54 15.18
C ASP A 105 -7.24 -8.62 14.88
#